data_AF-A0A484BDA4-F1
#
_entry.id   AF-A0A484BDA4-F1
#
_cell.length_a   1.000
_cell.length_b   1.000
_cell.length_c   1.000
_cell.angle_alpha   90.00
_cell.angle_beta   90.00
_cell.angle_gamma   90.00
#
_symmetry.space_group_name_H-M   'P 1'
#
loop_
_entity.id
_entity.type
_entity.pdbx_description
1 polymer ?
#
loop_
_entity_poly.entity_id
_entity_poly.type
_entity_poly.pdbx_seq_one_letter_code
_entity_poly.pdbx_strand_id
1 'polypeptide(L)'
;MQKLSLQCLKADQPLITTIRNASKKTGGSTRNKKGHPRPKHRGWRVQDGHYVSHGTILATQLTTRFHPGLNVGLGRNGTLFAIEHGKVVVTCEPIDPNWDHTWIQRNYAGRQGQTIYKKFFNVIPEEQHQRFRLVDEI
;
A
#
# COMPACT_ATOMS: atom_id res chain seq x y z
N MET A 1 -29.43 37.44 -84.35
CA MET A 1 -29.52 37.06 -82.93
C MET A 1 -29.98 35.61 -82.90
N GLN A 2 -29.32 34.59 -82.34
CA GLN A 2 -28.15 34.42 -81.48
C GLN A 2 -27.38 33.17 -81.97
N LYS A 3 -26.06 33.14 -81.79
CA LYS A 3 -25.16 32.05 -82.22
C LYS A 3 -25.37 30.79 -81.36
N LEU A 4 -25.58 29.63 -81.98
CA LEU A 4 -25.44 28.33 -81.32
C LEU A 4 -23.95 28.02 -81.19
N SER A 5 -23.42 28.13 -79.97
CA SER A 5 -22.05 27.73 -79.64
C SER A 5 -22.01 26.25 -79.33
N LEU A 6 -21.53 25.43 -80.28
CA LEU A 6 -21.02 24.10 -79.98
C LEU A 6 -19.70 24.26 -79.21
N GLN A 7 -19.70 23.95 -77.91
CA GLN A 7 -18.48 23.82 -77.13
C GLN A 7 -18.26 22.35 -76.76
N CYS A 8 -17.37 21.74 -77.55
CA CYS A 8 -16.34 20.75 -77.22
C CYS A 8 -16.52 19.94 -75.91
N LEU A 9 -16.82 18.64 -76.06
CA LEU A 9 -16.65 17.63 -75.01
C LEU A 9 -15.15 17.51 -74.69
N LYS A 10 -14.76 17.90 -73.48
CA LYS A 10 -13.37 17.75 -72.99
C LYS A 10 -13.09 16.27 -72.72
N ALA A 11 -12.00 15.80 -73.32
CA ALA A 11 -11.50 14.44 -73.22
C ALA A 11 -11.21 14.00 -71.77
N ASP A 12 -11.53 12.74 -71.49
CA ASP A 12 -11.22 11.98 -70.29
C ASP A 12 -9.78 12.22 -69.84
N GLN A 13 -9.63 12.80 -68.66
CA GLN A 13 -8.32 12.92 -68.01
C GLN A 13 -8.02 11.58 -67.31
N PRO A 14 -6.84 10.97 -67.50
CA PRO A 14 -6.52 9.74 -66.82
C PRO A 14 -6.48 10.02 -65.31
N LEU A 15 -7.31 9.33 -64.54
CA LEU A 15 -7.22 9.34 -63.09
C LEU A 15 -5.89 8.67 -62.71
N ILE A 16 -4.83 9.47 -62.58
CA ILE A 16 -3.56 9.02 -62.02
C ILE A 16 -3.83 8.68 -60.56
N THR A 17 -4.18 7.41 -60.31
CA THR A 17 -4.28 6.87 -58.96
C THR A 17 -2.86 6.78 -58.44
N THR A 18 -2.45 7.77 -57.66
CA THR A 18 -1.18 7.73 -56.94
C THR A 18 -1.30 6.66 -55.87
N ILE A 19 -0.87 5.44 -56.18
CA ILE A 19 -0.73 4.37 -55.19
C ILE A 19 0.36 4.81 -54.21
N ARG A 20 -0.05 5.30 -53.04
CA ARG A 20 0.87 5.49 -51.92
C ARG A 20 0.98 4.16 -51.19
N ASN A 21 2.09 3.46 -51.41
CA ASN A 21 2.48 2.35 -50.55
C ASN A 21 2.64 2.88 -49.11
N ALA A 22 2.09 2.16 -48.14
CA ALA A 22 2.15 2.54 -46.74
C ALA A 22 3.61 2.69 -46.27
N SER A 23 4.03 3.92 -45.98
CA SER A 23 5.33 4.17 -45.36
C SER A 23 5.21 3.97 -43.85
N LYS A 24 6.06 3.07 -43.36
CA LYS A 24 6.48 2.86 -41.96
C LYS A 24 5.52 2.07 -41.07
N LYS A 25 5.94 0.83 -40.78
CA LYS A 25 5.60 0.20 -39.50
C LYS A 25 6.72 0.52 -38.49
N THR A 26 6.81 1.77 -38.05
CA THR A 26 7.58 2.08 -36.84
C THR A 26 6.62 1.99 -35.66
N GLY A 27 6.58 0.81 -35.02
CA GLY A 27 5.89 0.67 -33.74
C GLY A 27 6.55 1.60 -32.73
N GLY A 28 5.79 2.54 -32.17
CA GLY A 28 6.28 3.44 -31.13
C GLY A 28 6.79 2.64 -29.93
N SER A 29 7.92 3.05 -29.35
CA SER A 29 8.37 2.50 -28.07
C SER A 29 7.31 2.79 -27.00
N THR A 30 7.19 1.92 -26.00
CA THR A 30 6.22 2.12 -24.92
C THR A 30 6.52 3.45 -24.22
N ARG A 31 5.61 4.44 -24.34
CA ARG A 31 5.75 5.75 -23.69
C ARG A 31 5.79 5.63 -22.16
N ASN A 32 5.15 4.59 -21.63
CA ASN A 32 5.09 4.31 -20.19
C ASN A 32 6.13 3.24 -19.82
N LYS A 33 7.39 3.65 -19.63
CA LYS A 33 8.38 2.80 -18.94
C LYS A 33 8.02 2.80 -17.45
N LYS A 34 7.10 1.92 -17.03
CA LYS A 34 6.80 1.72 -15.61
C LYS A 34 8.08 1.19 -14.97
N GLY A 35 8.74 2.02 -14.14
CA GLY A 35 9.90 1.58 -13.37
C GLY A 35 9.54 0.32 -12.61
N HIS A 36 10.44 -0.66 -12.56
CA HIS A 36 10.27 -1.85 -11.74
C HIS A 36 10.73 -1.50 -10.31
N PRO A 37 9.82 -1.15 -9.37
CA PRO A 37 10.24 -0.89 -8.01
C PRO A 37 10.72 -2.18 -7.37
N ARG A 38 11.84 -2.10 -6.65
CA ARG A 38 12.30 -3.20 -5.81
C ARG A 38 11.24 -3.53 -4.76
N PRO A 39 11.04 -4.82 -4.43
CA PRO A 39 10.15 -5.22 -3.35
C PRO A 39 10.57 -4.56 -2.04
N LYS A 40 9.58 -4.12 -1.25
CA LYS A 40 9.81 -3.42 0.03
C LYS A 40 9.86 -4.37 1.24
N HIS A 41 9.62 -5.66 1.01
CA HIS A 41 9.64 -6.71 2.04
C HIS A 41 8.85 -6.34 3.32
N ARG A 42 7.65 -5.75 3.15
CA ARG A 42 6.75 -5.43 4.26
C ARG A 42 5.95 -6.66 4.65
N GLY A 43 5.62 -6.78 5.93
CA GLY A 43 4.78 -7.84 6.43
C GLY A 43 5.07 -8.20 7.87
N TRP A 44 4.57 -9.37 8.25
CA TRP A 44 4.76 -9.97 9.56
C TRP A 44 6.23 -10.41 9.72
N ARG A 45 6.85 -10.10 10.85
CA ARG A 45 8.23 -10.49 11.17
C ARG A 45 8.30 -11.58 12.23
N VAL A 46 7.45 -11.50 13.25
CA VAL A 46 7.38 -12.47 14.35
C VAL A 46 5.95 -12.99 14.45
N GLN A 47 5.76 -14.31 14.33
CA GLN A 47 4.43 -14.92 14.39
C GLN A 47 3.87 -14.96 15.82
N ASP A 48 2.59 -15.33 15.91
CA ASP A 48 1.91 -15.60 17.17
C ASP A 48 2.62 -16.70 17.97
N GLY A 49 2.68 -16.56 19.30
CA GLY A 49 3.28 -17.53 20.21
C GLY A 49 4.79 -17.48 20.35
N HIS A 50 5.50 -16.66 19.57
CA HIS A 50 6.95 -16.51 19.69
C HIS A 50 7.34 -15.59 20.86
N TYR A 51 8.48 -15.90 21.48
CA TYR A 51 9.12 -15.01 22.45
C TYR A 51 9.88 -13.89 21.74
N VAL A 52 9.78 -12.67 22.24
CA VAL A 52 10.45 -11.47 21.72
C VAL A 52 11.13 -10.71 22.85
N SER A 53 12.27 -10.11 22.52
CA SER A 53 12.94 -9.14 23.39
C SER A 53 12.37 -7.74 23.18
N HIS A 54 12.60 -6.84 24.15
CA HIS A 54 12.33 -5.41 23.99
C HIS A 54 12.91 -4.87 22.68
N GLY A 55 12.13 -4.05 21.96
CA GLY A 55 12.53 -3.39 20.71
C GLY A 55 12.40 -4.27 19.46
N THR A 56 12.04 -5.54 19.59
CA THR A 56 11.88 -6.44 18.42
C THR A 56 10.78 -5.94 17.50
N ILE A 57 11.06 -5.88 16.19
CA ILE A 57 10.08 -5.50 15.18
C ILE A 57 9.10 -6.67 14.96
N LEU A 58 7.81 -6.43 15.20
CA LEU A 58 6.75 -7.43 15.08
C LEU A 58 6.18 -7.47 13.66
N ALA A 59 5.88 -6.31 13.08
CA ALA A 59 5.34 -6.20 11.73
C ALA A 59 5.68 -4.85 11.10
N THR A 60 6.03 -4.86 9.81
CA THR A 60 6.22 -3.65 9.01
C THR A 60 5.07 -3.51 8.01
N GLN A 61 4.42 -2.35 7.98
CA GLN A 61 3.25 -2.11 7.14
C GLN A 61 3.28 -0.71 6.52
N LEU A 62 2.34 -0.41 5.62
CA LEU A 62 2.20 0.92 5.00
C LEU A 62 0.89 1.58 5.41
N THR A 63 -0.18 0.79 5.36
CA THR A 63 -1.48 1.08 5.97
C THR A 63 -1.62 0.24 7.24
N THR A 64 -2.46 0.67 8.18
CA THR A 64 -2.68 -0.04 9.45
C THR A 64 -3.53 -1.30 9.22
N ARG A 65 -2.87 -2.39 8.81
CA ARG A 65 -3.48 -3.72 8.73
C ARG A 65 -3.56 -4.35 10.13
N PHE A 66 -2.51 -4.15 10.91
CA PHE A 66 -2.33 -4.60 12.28
C PHE A 66 -2.30 -3.40 13.22
N HIS A 67 -2.86 -3.55 14.41
CA HIS A 67 -2.89 -2.53 15.45
C HIS A 67 -1.99 -2.89 16.64
N PRO A 68 -1.43 -1.88 17.32
CA PRO A 68 -0.75 -2.10 18.58
C PRO A 68 -1.80 -2.43 19.66
N GLY A 69 -1.55 -3.49 20.42
CA GLY A 69 -2.28 -3.80 21.64
C GLY A 69 -1.37 -3.64 22.86
N LEU A 70 -1.48 -4.56 23.82
CA LEU A 70 -0.71 -4.52 25.06
C LEU A 70 0.79 -4.63 24.80
N ASN A 71 1.58 -3.72 25.40
CA ASN A 71 3.05 -3.70 25.32
C ASN A 71 3.63 -3.67 23.89
N VAL A 72 2.89 -3.07 22.95
CA VAL A 72 3.32 -2.89 21.57
C VAL A 72 3.27 -1.42 21.18
N GLY A 73 4.39 -0.92 20.66
CA GLY A 73 4.51 0.43 20.14
C GLY A 73 4.24 0.50 18.65
N LEU A 74 3.85 1.69 18.17
CA LEU A 74 3.62 1.98 16.77
C LEU A 74 4.54 3.12 16.31
N GLY A 75 5.47 2.83 15.42
CA GLY A 75 6.40 3.82 14.86
C GLY A 75 5.73 4.74 13.84
N ARG A 76 6.36 5.88 13.54
CA ARG A 76 5.87 6.88 12.57
C ARG A 76 5.56 6.31 11.18
N ASN A 77 6.29 5.29 10.76
CA ASN A 77 6.12 4.61 9.48
C ASN A 77 5.10 3.45 9.53
N GLY A 78 4.39 3.28 10.64
CA GLY A 78 3.41 2.23 10.87
C GLY A 78 3.97 0.89 11.35
N THR A 79 5.27 0.82 11.66
CA THR A 79 5.92 -0.40 12.16
C THR A 79 5.50 -0.70 13.58
N LEU A 80 5.16 -1.95 13.88
CA LEU A 80 4.89 -2.44 15.23
C LEU A 80 6.18 -2.99 15.85
N PHE A 81 6.45 -2.64 17.10
CA PHE A 81 7.61 -3.12 17.85
C PHE A 81 7.23 -3.46 19.30
N ALA A 82 7.92 -4.42 19.89
CA ALA A 82 7.70 -4.85 21.27
C ALA A 82 8.27 -3.81 22.27
N ILE A 83 7.48 -3.40 23.26
CA ILE A 83 7.90 -2.52 24.35
C ILE A 83 8.43 -3.34 25.54
N GLU A 84 8.02 -4.59 25.69
CA GLU A 84 8.51 -5.47 26.75
C GLU A 84 9.03 -6.79 26.17
N HIS A 85 9.77 -7.54 26.98
CA HIS A 85 10.16 -8.90 26.66
C HIS A 85 9.00 -9.83 27.01
N GLY A 86 8.69 -10.80 26.14
CA GLY A 86 7.54 -11.65 26.39
C GLY A 86 7.06 -12.43 25.18
N LYS A 87 5.88 -13.06 25.31
CA LYS A 87 5.27 -13.87 24.27
C LYS A 87 4.30 -13.03 23.44
N VAL A 88 4.44 -13.10 22.12
CA VAL A 88 3.53 -12.43 21.17
C VAL A 88 2.20 -13.18 21.15
N VAL A 89 1.11 -12.44 21.29
CA VAL A 89 -0.27 -12.95 21.14
C VAL A 89 -1.03 -12.04 20.17
N VAL A 90 -1.65 -12.63 19.14
CA VAL A 90 -2.45 -11.89 18.16
C VAL A 90 -3.93 -12.16 18.36
N THR A 91 -4.66 -11.13 18.77
CA THR A 91 -6.11 -11.18 18.99
C THR A 91 -6.87 -10.47 17.86
N CYS A 92 -8.16 -10.75 17.73
CA CYS A 92 -9.06 -10.03 16.83
C CYS A 92 -10.07 -9.25 17.67
N GLU A 93 -9.91 -7.94 17.75
CA GLU A 93 -10.69 -7.07 18.64
C GLU A 93 -11.32 -5.91 17.86
N PRO A 94 -12.45 -5.37 18.34
CA PRO A 94 -13.03 -4.16 17.77
C PRO A 94 -12.13 -2.95 18.05
N ILE A 95 -12.02 -2.04 17.08
CA ILE A 95 -11.28 -0.79 17.25
C ILE A 95 -12.24 0.35 17.57
N ASP A 96 -11.85 1.21 18.51
CA ASP A 96 -12.47 2.51 18.78
C ASP A 96 -11.52 3.63 18.31
N PRO A 97 -11.53 3.97 17.01
CA PRO A 97 -10.59 4.90 16.44
C PRO A 97 -10.95 6.36 16.77
N ASN A 98 -9.95 7.18 17.10
CA ASN A 98 -10.11 8.63 17.10
C ASN A 98 -10.28 9.16 15.66
N TRP A 99 -11.53 9.46 15.27
CA TRP A 99 -11.87 9.92 13.92
C TRP A 99 -11.27 11.27 13.53
N ASP A 100 -10.84 12.10 14.48
CA ASP A 100 -10.22 13.39 14.20
C ASP A 100 -8.76 13.23 13.74
N HIS A 101 -8.15 12.08 14.06
CA HIS A 101 -6.76 11.84 13.71
C HIS A 101 -6.60 11.59 12.20
N THR A 102 -5.78 12.40 11.54
CA THR A 102 -5.56 12.37 10.08
C THR A 102 -5.18 10.98 9.56
N TRP A 103 -4.41 10.21 10.33
CA TRP A 103 -4.00 8.87 9.93
C TRP A 103 -5.16 7.87 9.93
N ILE A 104 -6.11 8.04 10.84
CA ILE A 104 -7.31 7.21 10.93
C ILE A 104 -8.23 7.53 9.75
N GLN A 105 -8.46 8.81 9.46
CA GLN A 105 -9.22 9.23 8.28
C GLN A 105 -8.61 8.63 7.01
N ARG A 106 -7.29 8.69 6.83
CA ARG A 106 -6.60 8.10 5.68
C ARG A 106 -6.84 6.59 5.53
N ASN A 107 -6.90 5.84 6.64
CA ASN A 107 -7.00 4.38 6.60
C ASN A 107 -8.46 3.88 6.65
N TYR A 108 -9.39 4.68 7.19
CA TYR A 108 -10.75 4.25 7.56
C TYR A 108 -11.87 5.17 7.04
N ALA A 109 -11.56 6.17 6.20
CA ALA A 109 -12.57 7.03 5.59
C ALA A 109 -13.73 6.21 4.98
N GLY A 110 -14.96 6.67 5.21
CA GLY A 110 -16.18 6.02 4.71
C GLY A 110 -16.69 4.83 5.53
N ARG A 111 -16.08 4.51 6.69
CA ARG A 111 -16.53 3.45 7.61
C ARG A 111 -17.03 3.97 8.96
N GLN A 112 -17.40 5.24 9.01
CA GLN A 112 -17.91 5.87 10.23
C GLN A 112 -19.21 5.18 10.68
N GLY A 113 -19.34 4.93 11.99
CA GLY A 113 -20.52 4.26 12.57
C GLY A 113 -20.56 2.74 12.45
N GLN A 114 -19.52 2.10 11.89
CA GLN A 114 -19.39 0.64 11.83
C GLN A 114 -18.40 0.14 12.88
N THR A 115 -18.70 -0.98 13.53
CA THR A 115 -17.74 -1.69 14.38
C THR A 115 -16.69 -2.37 13.47
N ILE A 116 -15.44 -1.92 13.57
CA ILE A 116 -14.34 -2.42 12.74
C ILE A 116 -13.52 -3.39 13.59
N TYR A 117 -13.44 -4.65 13.19
CA TYR A 117 -12.54 -5.62 13.82
C TYR A 117 -11.16 -5.60 13.18
N LYS A 118 -10.13 -5.67 14.01
CA LYS A 118 -8.73 -5.70 13.57
C LYS A 118 -7.91 -6.69 14.38
N LYS A 119 -6.76 -7.04 13.79
CA LYS A 119 -5.75 -7.85 14.44
C LYS A 119 -4.88 -6.95 15.32
N PHE A 120 -4.86 -7.24 16.61
CA PHE A 120 -4.01 -6.58 17.58
C PHE A 120 -2.82 -7.45 17.90
N PHE A 121 -1.65 -6.82 18.00
CA PHE A 121 -0.46 -7.47 18.53
C PHE A 121 -0.33 -7.12 19.99
N ASN A 122 -0.29 -8.15 20.82
CA ASN A 122 -0.04 -8.05 22.24
C ASN A 122 1.29 -8.75 22.54
N VAL A 123 2.04 -8.22 23.49
CA VAL A 123 3.20 -8.89 24.07
C VAL A 123 2.89 -9.13 25.54
N ILE A 124 2.68 -10.40 25.90
CA ILE A 124 2.45 -10.81 27.28
C ILE A 124 3.82 -10.91 27.95
N PRO A 125 4.12 -10.06 28.93
CA PRO A 125 5.45 -10.01 29.52
C PRO A 125 5.78 -11.29 30.26
N GLU A 126 7.07 -11.60 30.34
CA GLU A 126 7.54 -12.64 31.24
C GLU A 126 7.36 -12.20 32.69
N GLU A 127 7.10 -13.14 33.59
CA GLU A 127 6.93 -12.83 35.00
C GLU A 127 8.24 -12.28 35.57
N GLN A 128 8.17 -11.09 36.18
CA GLN A 128 9.30 -10.53 36.90
C GLN A 128 9.64 -11.43 38.08
N HIS A 129 10.91 -11.82 38.21
CA HIS A 129 11.37 -12.64 39.31
C HIS A 129 11.06 -11.98 40.67
N GLN A 130 10.26 -12.64 41.51
CA GLN A 130 9.85 -12.14 42.83
C GLN A 130 10.88 -12.39 43.93
N ARG A 131 12.16 -12.55 43.58
CA ARG A 131 13.23 -12.75 44.56
C ARG A 131 13.84 -11.40 44.91
N PHE A 132 13.70 -11.00 46.16
CA PHE A 132 14.39 -9.85 46.71
C PHE A 132 15.62 -10.35 47.47
N ARG A 133 16.77 -9.69 47.27
CA ARG A 133 17.98 -9.94 48.05
C ARG A 133 18.20 -8.72 48.93
N LEU A 134 18.38 -8.94 50.22
CA LEU A 134 18.82 -7.91 51.14
C LEU A 134 20.23 -7.48 50.74
N VAL A 135 20.43 -6.18 50.54
CA VAL A 135 21.72 -5.63 50.12
C VAL A 135 22.51 -5.18 51.34
N ASP A 136 21.90 -4.39 52.22
CA ASP A 136 22.49 -3.96 53.48
C ASP A 136 21.41 -3.86 54.58
N GLU A 137 21.83 -4.07 55.82
CA GLU A 137 21.06 -3.77 57.03
C GLU A 137 21.64 -2.50 57.67
N ILE A 138 20.77 -1.64 58.21
CA ILE A 138 21.14 -0.38 58.88
C ILE A 138 21.63 -0.65 60.30
#